data_AF-A0A7V7D7S7-F1
#
_entry.id   AF-A0A7V7D7S7-F1
#
_cell.length_a   1.000
_cell.length_b   1.000
_cell.length_c   1.000
_cell.angle_alpha   90.00
_cell.angle_beta   90.00
_cell.angle_gamma   90.00
#
_symmetry.space_group_name_H-M   'P 1'
#
loop_
_entity.id
_entity.type
_entity.pdbx_description
1 polymer ?
#
loop_
_entity_poly.entity_id
_entity_poly.type
_entity_poly.pdbx_seq_one_letter_code
_entity_poly.pdbx_strand_id
1 'polypeptide(L)'
;MEFVTLYRPHRTGDKVPDEASLEQIKGGYGLKVKLSDGEFAAVLATDESASLRAFGLKSKGAIKCRLMRAGRPAEILGLEE
;
A
#
# COMPACT_ATOMS: atom_id res chain seq x y z
N MET A 1 -5.50 1.87 -19.55
CA MET A 1 -6.03 0.94 -18.53
C MET A 1 -5.04 0.94 -17.39
N GLU A 2 -5.50 1.28 -16.18
CA GLU A 2 -4.67 1.30 -14.97
C GLU A 2 -4.95 0.02 -14.16
N PHE A 3 -3.91 -0.59 -13.60
CA PHE A 3 -4.05 -1.77 -12.74
C PHE A 3 -2.90 -1.82 -11.72
N VAL A 4 -3.12 -2.58 -10.64
CA VAL A 4 -2.11 -2.85 -9.62
C VAL A 4 -1.92 -4.37 -9.52
N THR A 5 -0.69 -4.84 -9.62
CA THR A 5 -0.34 -6.23 -9.37
C THR A 5 0.34 -6.37 -8.03
N LEU A 6 -0.20 -7.21 -7.16
CA LEU A 6 0.37 -7.51 -5.84
C LEU A 6 1.11 -8.85 -5.88
N TYR A 7 2.43 -8.79 -5.77
CA TYR A 7 3.27 -9.98 -5.59
C TYR A 7 3.60 -10.19 -4.11
N ARG A 8 3.38 -11.41 -3.61
CA ARG A 8 3.70 -11.81 -2.23
C ARG A 8 4.54 -13.09 -2.21
N PRO A 9 5.84 -13.00 -2.51
CA PRO A 9 6.73 -14.16 -2.41
C PRO A 9 6.71 -14.71 -0.98
N HIS A 10 6.48 -16.02 -0.85
CA HIS A 10 6.48 -16.75 0.41
C HIS A 10 7.00 -18.17 0.19
N ARG A 11 7.37 -18.87 1.27
CA ARG A 11 7.82 -20.27 1.15
C ARG A 11 6.60 -21.18 1.02
N THR A 12 6.77 -22.32 0.33
CA THR A 12 5.69 -23.29 0.06
C THR A 12 4.97 -23.80 1.31
N GLY A 13 5.63 -23.80 2.48
CA GLY A 13 5.04 -24.21 3.76
C GLY A 13 4.41 -23.08 4.58
N ASP A 14 4.55 -21.82 4.16
CA ASP A 14 4.04 -20.68 4.92
C ASP A 14 2.53 -20.56 4.72
N LYS A 15 1.78 -20.46 5.83
CA LYS A 15 0.38 -19.98 5.78
C LYS A 15 0.39 -18.46 5.77
N VAL A 16 0.23 -17.86 4.60
CA VAL A 16 0.19 -16.40 4.43
C VAL A 16 -1.24 -15.91 4.23
N PRO A 17 -1.63 -14.78 4.85
CA PRO A 17 -2.90 -14.14 4.52
C PRO A 17 -2.95 -13.75 3.05
N ASP A 18 -4.08 -14.00 2.39
CA ASP A 18 -4.33 -13.66 0.99
C ASP A 18 -5.19 -12.39 0.82
N GLU A 19 -5.75 -11.88 1.92
CA GLU A 19 -6.57 -10.67 1.97
C GLU A 19 -5.85 -9.42 1.45
N ALA A 20 -6.43 -8.80 0.43
CA ALA A 20 -6.06 -7.50 -0.10
C ALA A 20 -7.29 -6.77 -0.64
N SER A 21 -7.30 -5.44 -0.55
CA SER A 21 -8.34 -4.60 -1.13
C SER A 21 -7.71 -3.43 -1.86
N LEU A 22 -8.16 -3.19 -3.09
CA LEU A 22 -7.85 -2.02 -3.88
C LEU A 22 -9.14 -1.20 -4.03
N GLU A 23 -9.11 0.06 -3.60
CA GLU A 23 -10.21 0.98 -3.76
C GLU A 23 -9.77 2.22 -4.55
N GLN A 24 -10.64 2.69 -5.43
CA GLN A 24 -10.43 3.97 -6.10
C GLN A 24 -10.72 5.09 -5.11
N ILE A 25 -9.82 6.05 -5.02
CA ILE A 25 -9.95 7.27 -4.22
C ILE A 25 -9.75 8.49 -5.11
N LYS A 26 -10.11 9.68 -4.62
CA LYS A 26 -9.95 10.90 -5.42
C LYS A 26 -8.47 11.11 -5.76
N GLY A 27 -8.14 11.08 -7.06
CA GLY A 27 -6.78 11.27 -7.59
C GLY A 27 -5.91 10.01 -7.63
N GLY A 28 -6.49 8.83 -7.38
CA GLY A 28 -5.76 7.57 -7.55
C GLY A 28 -6.35 6.39 -6.79
N TYR A 29 -5.51 5.58 -6.17
CA TYR A 29 -5.93 4.32 -5.55
C TYR A 29 -5.40 4.18 -4.12
N GLY A 30 -6.18 3.51 -3.28
CA GLY A 30 -5.77 3.03 -1.97
C GLY A 30 -5.65 1.51 -1.97
N LEU A 31 -4.50 0.99 -1.57
CA LEU A 31 -4.24 -0.44 -1.40
C LEU A 31 -4.09 -0.78 0.09
N LYS A 32 -4.80 -1.80 0.56
CA LYS A 32 -4.56 -2.45 1.86
C LYS A 32 -4.25 -3.92 1.65
N VAL A 33 -3.29 -4.44 2.41
CA VAL A 33 -2.84 -5.84 2.33
C VAL A 33 -2.59 -6.36 3.74
N LYS A 34 -3.14 -7.55 4.04
CA LYS A 34 -2.85 -8.26 5.28
C LYS A 34 -1.55 -9.07 5.11
N LEU A 35 -0.67 -8.99 6.10
CA LEU A 35 0.58 -9.75 6.16
C LEU A 35 0.57 -10.67 7.40
N SER A 36 1.36 -11.74 7.38
CA SER A 36 1.44 -12.69 8.50
C SER A 36 1.90 -12.02 9.81
N ASP A 37 2.72 -10.98 9.71
CA ASP A 37 3.31 -10.26 10.84
C ASP A 37 2.75 -8.83 11.01
N GLY A 38 1.70 -8.46 10.27
CA GLY A 38 1.22 -7.08 10.27
C GLY A 38 0.25 -6.70 9.16
N GLU A 39 0.40 -5.49 8.66
CA GLU A 39 -0.38 -4.95 7.55
C GLU A 39 0.45 -3.96 6.72
N PHE A 40 0.10 -3.88 5.44
CA PHE A 40 0.66 -2.92 4.50
C PHE A 40 -0.46 -2.06 3.92
N ALA A 41 -0.21 -0.76 3.80
CA ALA A 41 -1.09 0.18 3.15
C ALA A 41 -0.32 1.07 2.18
N ALA A 42 -0.91 1.40 1.03
CA ALA A 42 -0.34 2.34 0.09
C ALA A 42 -1.39 3.28 -0.51
N VAL A 43 -0.95 4.47 -0.87
CA VAL A 43 -1.69 5.40 -1.73
C VAL A 43 -0.90 5.58 -3.02
N LEU A 44 -1.56 5.43 -4.15
CA LEU A 44 -0.95 5.42 -5.48
C LEU A 44 -1.58 6.55 -6.30
N ALA A 45 -0.79 7.54 -6.70
CA ALA A 45 -1.25 8.68 -7.50
C ALA A 45 -1.36 8.28 -8.97
N THR A 46 -2.38 8.79 -9.65
CA THR A 46 -2.52 8.64 -11.11
C THR A 46 -1.81 9.74 -11.89
N ASP A 47 -1.44 10.83 -11.23
CA ASP A 47 -0.69 11.95 -11.80
C ASP A 47 0.09 12.71 -10.71
N GLU A 48 1.11 13.47 -11.13
CA GLU A 48 1.99 14.24 -10.24
C GLU A 48 1.29 15.36 -9.45
N SER A 49 0.13 15.82 -9.91
CA SER A 49 -0.63 16.89 -9.25
C SER A 49 -1.59 16.37 -8.18
N ALA A 50 -1.93 15.07 -8.24
CA ALA A 50 -2.90 14.42 -7.38
C ALA A 50 -2.49 14.49 -5.90
N SER A 51 -3.42 14.94 -5.06
CA SER A 51 -3.24 14.97 -3.61
C SER A 51 -4.08 13.88 -2.97
N LEU A 52 -3.40 12.88 -2.41
CA LEU A 52 -4.02 11.69 -1.85
C LEU A 52 -4.05 11.74 -0.32
N ARG A 53 -5.14 11.24 0.25
CA ARG A 53 -5.26 11.00 1.69
C ARG A 53 -6.09 9.75 1.95
N ALA A 54 -5.46 8.69 2.41
CA ALA A 54 -6.12 7.47 2.87
C ALA A 54 -5.23 6.75 3.88
N PHE A 55 -5.83 5.95 4.76
CA PHE A 55 -5.11 5.08 5.71
C PHE A 55 -4.11 5.80 6.63
N GLY A 56 -4.31 7.09 6.89
CA GLY A 56 -3.36 7.93 7.64
C GLY A 56 -2.12 8.35 6.84
N LEU A 57 -2.07 8.04 5.55
CA LEU A 57 -1.07 8.52 4.60
C LEU A 57 -1.57 9.80 3.90
N LYS A 58 -0.63 10.68 3.59
CA LYS A 58 -0.81 11.83 2.72
C LYS A 58 0.32 11.86 1.71
N SER A 59 -0.02 11.97 0.44
CA SER A 59 0.92 12.06 -0.68
C SER A 59 0.50 13.14 -1.67
N LYS A 60 1.45 13.67 -2.43
CA LYS A 60 1.21 14.54 -3.59
C LYS A 60 2.05 14.01 -4.74
N GLY A 61 1.41 13.54 -5.81
CA GLY A 61 2.09 13.04 -7.01
C GLY A 61 2.91 11.77 -6.87
N ALA A 62 3.07 11.26 -5.65
CA ALA A 62 3.98 10.17 -5.32
C ALA A 62 3.22 8.95 -4.79
N ILE A 63 3.82 7.76 -4.94
CA ILE A 63 3.38 6.58 -4.21
C ILE A 63 3.89 6.71 -2.77
N LYS A 64 3.00 6.48 -1.81
CA LYS A 64 3.40 6.45 -0.40
C LYS A 64 2.86 5.20 0.28
N CYS A 65 3.74 4.54 1.00
CA CYS A 65 3.49 3.24 1.60
C CYS A 65 3.72 3.30 3.11
N ARG A 66 3.01 2.46 3.84
CA ARG A 66 3.23 2.19 5.26
C ARG A 66 3.22 0.70 5.50
N LEU A 67 4.24 0.23 6.21
CA LEU A 67 4.31 -1.10 6.76
C LEU A 67 4.17 -1.01 8.27
N MET A 68 3.25 -1.78 8.83
CA MET A 68 3.12 -1.95 10.28
C MET A 68 3.33 -3.41 10.63
N ARG A 69 4.17 -3.66 11.64
CA ARG A 69 4.47 -4.99 12.16
C ARG A 69 4.29 -5.02 13.67
N ALA A 70 3.86 -6.17 14.20
CA ALA A 70 3.70 -6.32 15.64
C ALA A 70 4.99 -6.01 16.40
N GLY A 71 4.93 -5.12 17.39
CA GLY A 71 6.07 -4.75 18.22
C GLY A 71 7.14 -3.90 17.53
N ARG A 72 6.88 -3.39 16.31
CA ARG A 72 7.79 -2.48 15.61
C ARG A 72 7.13 -1.14 15.30
N PRO A 73 7.88 -0.03 15.29
CA PRO A 73 7.40 1.23 14.75
C PRO A 73 6.94 1.08 13.29
N ALA A 74 5.96 1.88 12.89
CA ALA A 74 5.53 1.91 11.51
C ALA A 74 6.66 2.44 10.60
N GLU A 75 6.92 1.73 9.51
CA GLU A 75 7.87 2.12 8.48
C GLU A 75 7.10 2.83 7.36
N ILE A 76 7.54 4.02 6.94
CA ILE A 76 6.91 4.79 5.86
C ILE A 76 7.93 5.00 4.75
N LEU A 77 7.53 4.70 3.52
CA LEU A 77 8.32 4.91 2.31
C LEU A 77 7.56 5.83 1.35
N GLY A 78 8.25 6.79 0.75
CA GLY A 78 7.78 7.55 -0.39
C GLY A 78 8.58 7.17 -1.63
N LEU A 79 7.89 7.05 -2.77
CA LEU A 79 8.49 6.84 -4.07
C LEU A 79 8.03 7.98 -4.97
N GLU A 80 8.99 8.77 -5.42
CA GLU A 80 8.82 9.81 -6.42
C GLU A 80 9.22 9.18 -7.77
N GLU A 81 8.43 9.44 -8.81
CA GLU A 81 8.79 9.06 -10.19
C GLU A 81 9.73 10.08 -10.84
#